data_AF-A0A3D0NQF8-F1
#
_entry.id   AF-A0A3D0NQF8-F1
#
_cell.length_a   1.000
_cell.length_b   1.000
_cell.length_c   1.000
_cell.angle_alpha   90.00
_cell.angle_beta   90.00
_cell.angle_gamma   90.00
#
_symmetry.space_group_name_H-M   'P 1'
#
loop_
_entity.id
_entity.type
_entity.pdbx_description
1 polymer ?
#
loop_
_entity_poly.entity_id
_entity_poly.type
_entity_poly.pdbx_seq_one_letter_code
_entity_poly.pdbx_strand_id
1 'polypeptide(L)'
;MRTPSDGADGAASRPGGAPSGVVRLGDRGSAVVEIRAALAALGLLEYPDDNLTTGRHVALDNFDAELDHAVRAFQQRRGLLVDGLVGDATHRALREASYRLGARTLAHQFGAPMYGDDVATLQSRLQDLGFYTALVDGYFGLQTHNALMAYQRECGLAADGICGPETLRSLYFLGSRVTGGSLHAIREEEHVRVSGPRLSGKRIIIDPGRGGDDRGLIVHGPEGPIGEADILWDLASRLEGRMTAIGMETFLSRPANRNPADAERAATANTLGADLMISLRFESQPSPSASGVSC
;
A
#
# COMPACT_ATOMS: atom_id res chain seq x y z
N MET A 1 34.07 48.62 36.10
CA MET A 1 33.79 47.29 35.50
C MET A 1 32.41 46.88 36.02
N ARG A 2 31.27 47.04 35.31
CA ARG A 2 30.80 46.27 34.11
C ARG A 2 31.16 44.78 34.31
N THR A 3 30.26 43.81 34.55
CA THR A 3 28.87 43.52 34.12
C THR A 3 28.17 42.49 35.05
N PRO A 4 26.83 42.27 34.91
CA PRO A 4 26.01 41.40 35.77
C PRO A 4 25.56 40.06 35.12
N SER A 5 24.99 39.19 35.98
CA SER A 5 23.87 38.22 35.83
C SER A 5 23.71 37.25 34.64
N ASP A 6 23.40 36.00 35.04
CA ASP A 6 22.46 35.01 34.47
C ASP A 6 22.65 34.43 33.06
N GLY A 7 22.59 33.10 33.02
CA GLY A 7 22.46 32.30 31.81
C GLY A 7 22.38 30.83 32.14
N ALA A 8 21.18 30.37 32.49
CA ALA A 8 20.85 28.96 32.66
C ALA A 8 21.27 28.15 31.42
N ASP A 9 22.05 27.10 31.63
CA ASP A 9 22.31 26.09 30.61
C ASP A 9 21.01 25.32 30.33
N GLY A 10 20.27 25.82 29.34
CA GLY A 10 19.15 25.15 28.73
C GLY A 10 19.65 23.87 28.06
N ALA A 11 19.44 22.74 28.73
CA ALA A 11 19.45 21.44 28.11
C ALA A 11 18.55 21.50 26.87
N ALA A 12 19.18 21.50 25.70
CA ALA A 12 18.50 21.45 24.41
C ALA A 12 17.62 20.20 24.38
N SER A 13 16.32 20.42 24.60
CA SER A 13 15.29 19.43 24.41
C SER A 13 15.27 19.07 22.94
N ARG A 14 15.77 17.87 22.60
CA ARG A 14 15.62 17.28 21.27
C ARG A 14 14.12 17.16 20.98
N PRO A 15 13.64 17.63 19.82
CA PRO A 15 12.23 17.56 19.49
C PRO A 15 11.88 16.13 19.06
N GLY A 16 10.74 15.64 19.54
CA GLY A 16 9.99 14.52 18.95
C GLY A 16 10.61 13.14 19.14
N GLY A 17 10.55 12.61 20.36
CA GLY A 17 10.64 11.15 20.55
C GLY A 17 9.50 10.49 19.79
N ALA A 18 9.83 9.62 18.84
CA ALA A 18 8.84 8.79 18.17
C ALA A 18 8.04 8.00 19.22
N PRO A 19 6.72 7.82 19.04
CA PRO A 19 5.91 7.07 19.98
C PRO A 19 6.52 5.68 20.20
N SER A 20 6.60 5.28 21.47
CA SER A 20 7.20 4.01 21.90
C SER A 20 6.57 2.83 21.15
N GLY A 21 7.33 2.24 20.22
CA GLY A 21 6.88 1.11 19.40
C GLY A 21 7.07 1.28 17.89
N VAL A 22 7.39 2.48 17.40
CA VAL A 22 7.67 2.70 15.97
C VAL A 22 9.14 2.38 15.65
N VAL A 23 9.38 1.54 14.65
CA VAL A 23 10.72 1.19 14.15
C VAL A 23 11.00 1.91 12.82
N ARG A 24 12.21 2.43 12.65
CA ARG A 24 12.63 3.21 11.47
C ARG A 24 14.12 3.03 11.13
N LEU A 25 14.54 3.60 10.01
CA LEU A 25 15.93 3.66 9.57
C LEU A 25 16.89 4.10 10.69
N GLY A 26 17.92 3.29 10.94
CA GLY A 26 18.93 3.50 11.97
C GLY A 26 18.63 2.83 13.32
N ASP A 27 17.40 2.34 13.54
CA ASP A 27 17.06 1.60 14.75
C ASP A 27 17.71 0.20 14.76
N ARG A 28 17.91 -0.35 15.95
CA ARG A 28 18.45 -1.69 16.14
C ARG A 28 17.66 -2.51 17.14
N GLY A 29 17.61 -3.82 16.95
CA GLY A 29 17.09 -4.76 17.92
C GLY A 29 16.29 -5.92 17.32
N SER A 30 15.66 -6.71 18.19
CA SER A 30 14.89 -7.89 17.78
C SER A 30 13.71 -7.56 16.88
N ALA A 31 13.06 -6.41 17.08
CA ALA A 31 11.95 -5.96 16.22
C ALA A 31 12.39 -5.78 14.76
N VAL A 32 13.60 -5.26 14.53
CA VAL A 32 14.18 -5.12 13.18
C VAL A 32 14.39 -6.48 12.53
N VAL A 33 14.91 -7.45 13.30
CA VAL A 33 15.12 -8.83 12.82
C VAL A 33 13.79 -9.48 12.41
N GLU A 34 12.73 -9.28 13.20
CA GLU A 34 11.39 -9.80 12.90
C GLU A 34 10.80 -9.16 11.63
N ILE A 35 10.91 -7.84 11.48
CA ILE A 35 10.43 -7.12 10.27
C ILE A 35 11.18 -7.61 9.04
N ARG A 36 12.51 -7.75 9.14
CA ARG A 36 13.35 -8.26 8.05
C ARG A 36 12.94 -9.67 7.66
N ALA A 37 12.79 -10.57 8.62
CA ALA A 37 12.37 -11.94 8.36
C ALA A 37 10.97 -12.00 7.71
N ALA A 38 10.02 -11.17 8.17
CA ALA A 38 8.69 -11.09 7.57
C ALA A 38 8.74 -10.61 6.11
N LEU A 39 9.47 -9.54 5.82
CA LEU A 39 9.59 -9.00 4.46
C LEU A 39 10.35 -9.94 3.52
N ALA A 40 11.37 -10.62 4.03
CA ALA A 40 12.11 -11.61 3.26
C ALA A 40 11.24 -12.87 2.97
N ALA A 41 10.41 -13.31 3.93
CA ALA A 41 9.41 -14.36 3.69
C ALA A 41 8.33 -13.95 2.67
N LEU A 42 8.15 -12.65 2.44
CA LEU A 42 7.27 -12.09 1.41
C LEU A 42 8.00 -11.85 0.07
N GLY A 43 9.30 -12.15 -0.01
CA GLY A 43 10.12 -11.95 -1.21
C GLY A 43 10.45 -10.48 -1.51
N LEU A 44 10.28 -9.58 -0.53
CA LEU A 44 10.57 -8.15 -0.67
C LEU A 44 11.99 -7.78 -0.22
N LEU A 45 12.71 -8.74 0.34
CA LEU A 45 14.13 -8.66 0.65
C LEU A 45 14.80 -9.94 0.18
N GLU A 46 15.97 -9.80 -0.43
CA GLU A 46 16.85 -10.93 -0.62
C GLU A 46 17.38 -11.34 0.75
N TYR A 47 17.24 -12.63 1.10
CA TYR A 47 18.03 -13.15 2.21
C TYR A 47 19.49 -13.12 1.76
N PRO A 48 20.43 -12.62 2.57
CA PRO A 48 21.87 -12.74 2.28
C PRO A 48 22.35 -14.22 2.16
N ASP A 49 21.46 -15.19 2.31
CA ASP A 49 21.71 -16.64 2.29
C ASP A 49 21.93 -17.23 0.89
N ASP A 50 21.76 -16.48 -0.21
CA ASP A 50 22.10 -17.00 -1.55
C ASP A 50 23.62 -17.00 -1.84
N ASN A 51 24.46 -16.50 -0.93
CA ASN A 51 25.92 -16.60 -0.99
C ASN A 51 26.48 -17.52 0.13
N LEU A 52 26.43 -18.83 -0.15
CA LEU A 52 26.96 -19.95 0.66
C LEU A 52 28.49 -19.94 0.89
N THR A 53 29.04 -19.01 1.69
CA THR A 53 30.50 -19.04 1.97
C THR A 53 30.94 -18.96 3.44
N THR A 54 30.11 -18.55 4.40
CA THR A 54 30.65 -18.25 5.76
C THR A 54 29.97 -18.93 6.94
N GLY A 55 28.88 -19.69 6.76
CA GLY A 55 28.32 -20.55 7.81
C GLY A 55 27.99 -19.85 9.14
N ARG A 56 27.86 -18.52 9.15
CA ARG A 56 27.60 -17.71 10.34
C ARG A 56 26.40 -16.82 10.06
N HIS A 57 25.23 -17.28 10.49
CA HIS A 57 23.98 -16.55 10.40
C HIS A 57 24.04 -15.31 11.31
N VAL A 58 24.30 -14.14 10.75
CA VAL A 58 24.15 -12.88 11.49
C VAL A 58 22.84 -12.28 11.03
N ALA A 59 21.78 -12.48 11.83
CA ALA A 59 20.57 -11.69 11.67
C ALA A 59 20.97 -10.22 11.82
N LEU A 60 20.88 -9.46 10.72
CA LEU A 60 21.15 -8.02 10.74
C LEU A 60 20.09 -7.36 11.61
N ASP A 61 20.49 -7.01 12.82
CA ASP A 61 19.66 -6.35 13.83
C ASP A 61 19.50 -4.86 13.56
N ASN A 62 20.10 -4.33 12.50
CA ASN A 62 20.08 -2.94 12.11
C ASN A 62 19.09 -2.68 10.97
N PHE A 63 18.30 -1.62 11.14
CA PHE A 63 17.36 -1.15 10.13
C PHE A 63 18.14 -0.26 9.15
N ASP A 64 18.60 -0.87 8.06
CA ASP A 64 19.40 -0.23 7.01
C ASP A 64 18.54 0.30 5.86
N ALA A 65 19.19 0.92 4.86
CA ALA A 65 18.51 1.51 3.71
C ALA A 65 17.80 0.46 2.85
N GLU A 66 18.32 -0.78 2.80
CA GLU A 66 17.66 -1.88 2.11
C GLU A 66 16.34 -2.26 2.78
N LEU A 67 16.35 -2.40 4.12
CA LEU A 67 15.14 -2.65 4.89
C LEU A 67 14.13 -1.51 4.78
N ASP A 68 14.58 -0.25 4.77
CA ASP A 68 13.71 0.92 4.55
C ASP A 68 13.03 0.89 3.19
N HIS A 69 13.77 0.59 2.12
CA HIS A 69 13.19 0.43 0.78
C HIS A 69 12.17 -0.71 0.74
N ALA A 70 12.45 -1.85 1.36
CA ALA A 70 11.51 -2.97 1.43
C ALA A 70 10.25 -2.65 2.23
N VAL A 71 10.38 -1.91 3.35
CA VAL A 71 9.22 -1.42 4.13
C VAL A 71 8.38 -0.48 3.28
N ARG A 72 8.99 0.48 2.57
CA ARG A 72 8.25 1.41 1.69
C ARG A 72 7.55 0.68 0.56
N ALA A 73 8.21 -0.29 -0.08
CA ALA A 73 7.61 -1.13 -1.11
C ALA A 73 6.43 -1.93 -0.56
N PHE A 74 6.56 -2.48 0.66
CA PHE A 74 5.46 -3.17 1.33
C PHE A 74 4.29 -2.24 1.66
N GLN A 75 4.57 -1.05 2.21
CA GLN A 75 3.56 -0.03 2.51
C GLN A 75 2.81 0.37 1.25
N GLN A 76 3.52 0.63 0.16
CA GLN A 76 2.94 0.96 -1.15
C GLN A 76 2.03 -0.18 -1.64
N ARG A 77 2.52 -1.43 -1.61
CA ARG A 77 1.73 -2.59 -2.05
C ARG A 77 0.48 -2.82 -1.21
N ARG A 78 0.48 -2.41 0.05
CA ARG A 78 -0.66 -2.55 0.98
C ARG A 78 -1.53 -1.30 1.08
N GLY A 79 -1.24 -0.24 0.32
CA GLY A 79 -1.99 1.02 0.38
C GLY A 79 -1.86 1.75 1.72
N LEU A 80 -0.76 1.55 2.43
CA LEU A 80 -0.42 2.27 3.67
C LEU A 80 0.32 3.57 3.33
N LEU A 81 0.42 4.48 4.30
CA LEU A 81 1.28 5.66 4.18
C LEU A 81 2.73 5.21 3.93
N VAL A 82 3.33 5.65 2.82
CA VAL A 82 4.69 5.25 2.40
C VAL A 82 5.74 6.16 3.03
N ASP A 83 5.89 6.06 4.35
CA ASP A 83 6.79 6.89 5.15
C ASP A 83 8.07 6.16 5.61
N GLY A 84 8.16 4.85 5.41
CA GLY A 84 9.25 4.00 5.91
C GLY A 84 9.17 3.72 7.41
N LEU A 85 8.10 4.16 8.10
CA LEU A 85 7.88 3.95 9.52
C LEU A 85 7.07 2.67 9.76
N VAL A 86 7.62 1.78 10.57
CA VAL A 86 6.92 0.57 11.00
C VAL A 86 6.19 0.87 12.31
N GLY A 87 4.99 1.45 12.19
CA GLY A 87 4.04 1.60 13.29
C GLY A 87 3.00 0.48 13.35
N ASP A 88 1.96 0.65 14.17
CA ASP A 88 0.94 -0.38 14.42
C ASP A 88 0.23 -0.87 13.14
N ALA A 89 -0.07 0.06 12.22
CA ALA A 89 -0.71 -0.29 10.94
C ALA A 89 0.20 -1.18 10.08
N THR A 90 1.48 -0.81 9.94
CA THR A 90 2.48 -1.59 9.21
C THR A 90 2.72 -2.96 9.86
N HIS A 91 2.83 -3.01 11.20
CA HIS A 91 2.98 -4.27 11.94
C HIS A 91 1.79 -5.21 11.77
N ARG A 92 0.57 -4.67 11.81
CA ARG A 92 -0.65 -5.46 11.58
C ARG A 92 -0.65 -6.05 10.16
N ALA A 93 -0.38 -5.21 9.16
CA ALA A 93 -0.33 -5.65 7.77
C ALA A 93 0.77 -6.70 7.54
N LEU A 94 1.96 -6.54 8.12
CA LEU A 94 3.04 -7.53 8.04
C LEU A 94 2.62 -8.88 8.65
N ARG A 95 1.91 -8.85 9.78
CA ARG A 95 1.40 -10.05 10.43
C ARG A 95 0.33 -10.74 9.60
N GLU A 96 -0.60 -9.97 9.05
CA GLU A 96 -1.65 -10.50 8.17
C GLU A 96 -1.07 -11.13 6.90
N ALA A 97 -0.03 -10.50 6.33
CA ALA A 97 0.70 -10.98 5.17
C ALA A 97 1.52 -12.25 5.42
N SER A 98 1.98 -12.47 6.66
CA SER A 98 2.80 -13.64 6.99
C SER A 98 1.99 -14.93 7.11
N TYR A 99 0.67 -14.85 7.29
CA TYR A 99 -0.18 -16.02 7.34
C TYR A 99 -0.42 -16.61 5.95
N ARG A 100 0.13 -17.81 5.72
CA ARG A 100 -0.10 -18.61 4.51
C ARG A 100 -1.19 -19.64 4.74
N LEU A 101 -2.01 -19.92 3.72
CA LEU A 101 -3.07 -20.93 3.83
C LEU A 101 -2.47 -22.31 4.20
N GLY A 102 -2.88 -22.82 5.36
CA GLY A 102 -2.36 -24.05 5.96
C GLY A 102 -1.31 -23.87 7.05
N ALA A 103 -0.85 -22.65 7.32
CA ALA A 103 0.00 -22.35 8.47
C ALA A 103 -0.75 -22.45 9.82
N ARG A 104 -2.08 -22.31 9.79
CA ARG A 104 -2.97 -22.46 10.94
C ARG A 104 -4.33 -23.01 10.50
N THR A 105 -5.04 -23.64 11.43
CA THR A 105 -6.43 -24.05 11.22
C THR A 105 -7.33 -22.82 11.22
N LEU A 106 -8.12 -22.64 10.16
CA LEU A 106 -9.05 -21.51 10.05
C LEU A 106 -10.46 -21.93 10.46
N ALA A 107 -11.11 -21.16 11.32
CA ALA A 107 -12.48 -21.41 11.75
C ALA A 107 -13.16 -20.10 12.15
N HIS A 108 -14.49 -20.08 12.09
CA HIS A 108 -15.25 -18.96 12.63
C HIS A 108 -15.31 -19.04 14.16
N GLN A 109 -14.78 -18.02 14.84
CA GLN A 109 -14.74 -17.97 16.30
C GLN A 109 -15.39 -16.68 16.81
N PHE A 110 -16.45 -16.82 17.62
CA PHE A 110 -17.14 -15.71 18.28
C PHE A 110 -16.25 -15.16 19.42
N GLY A 111 -15.43 -14.16 19.12
CA GLY A 111 -14.54 -13.49 20.10
C GLY A 111 -13.07 -13.43 19.70
N ALA A 112 -12.67 -14.25 18.73
CA ALA A 112 -11.32 -14.23 18.16
C ALA A 112 -11.42 -14.29 16.62
N PRO A 113 -11.93 -13.22 15.97
CA PRO A 113 -12.06 -13.18 14.52
C PRO A 113 -10.71 -13.37 13.85
N MET A 114 -10.68 -14.24 12.84
CA MET A 114 -9.47 -14.50 12.07
C MET A 114 -9.39 -13.59 10.86
N TYR A 115 -8.25 -12.94 10.70
CA TYR A 115 -7.92 -12.10 9.56
C TYR A 115 -6.54 -12.48 8.99
N GLY A 116 -6.37 -12.30 7.69
CA GLY A 116 -5.07 -12.43 7.03
C GLY A 116 -5.16 -12.89 5.58
N ASP A 117 -4.00 -12.92 4.93
CA ASP A 117 -3.86 -13.36 3.54
C ASP A 117 -4.23 -14.85 3.37
N ASP A 118 -4.09 -15.67 4.41
CA ASP A 118 -4.52 -17.07 4.42
C ASP A 118 -6.04 -17.20 4.30
N VAL A 119 -6.79 -16.36 5.01
CA VAL A 119 -8.25 -16.29 4.92
C VAL A 119 -8.66 -15.77 3.54
N ALA A 120 -7.99 -14.74 3.03
CA ALA A 120 -8.26 -14.21 1.69
C ALA A 120 -8.02 -15.30 0.63
N THR A 121 -6.92 -16.05 0.76
CA THR A 121 -6.60 -17.18 -0.14
C THR A 121 -7.67 -18.27 -0.07
N LEU A 122 -8.18 -18.60 1.12
CA LEU A 122 -9.28 -19.55 1.27
C LEU A 122 -10.55 -19.04 0.57
N GLN A 123 -10.92 -17.78 0.79
CA GLN A 123 -12.10 -17.16 0.17
C GLN A 123 -11.98 -17.18 -1.36
N SER A 124 -10.83 -16.80 -1.93
CA SER A 124 -10.58 -16.86 -3.37
C SER A 124 -10.75 -18.28 -3.91
N ARG A 125 -10.18 -19.29 -3.24
CA ARG A 125 -10.34 -20.69 -3.68
C ARG A 125 -11.79 -21.17 -3.64
N LEU A 126 -12.51 -20.83 -2.57
CA LEU A 126 -13.93 -21.16 -2.47
C LEU A 126 -14.75 -20.43 -3.54
N GLN A 127 -14.35 -19.21 -3.92
CA GLN A 127 -14.97 -18.43 -4.97
C GLN A 127 -14.73 -19.02 -6.36
N ASP A 128 -13.49 -19.44 -6.65
CA ASP A 128 -13.13 -20.11 -7.91
C ASP A 128 -13.90 -21.42 -8.10
N LEU A 129 -14.21 -22.09 -6.99
CA LEU A 129 -15.02 -23.32 -6.95
C LEU A 129 -16.54 -23.05 -6.88
N GLY A 130 -16.96 -21.79 -6.84
CA GLY A 130 -18.37 -21.38 -6.84
C GLY A 130 -19.09 -21.45 -5.49
N PHE A 131 -18.40 -21.71 -4.38
CA PHE A 131 -18.98 -21.80 -3.04
C PHE A 131 -19.02 -20.45 -2.30
N TYR A 132 -18.18 -19.48 -2.69
CA TYR A 132 -18.10 -18.16 -2.06
C TYR A 132 -18.44 -17.04 -3.05
N THR A 133 -19.42 -16.21 -2.68
CA THR A 133 -19.99 -15.19 -3.60
C THR A 133 -19.79 -13.75 -3.17
N ALA A 134 -19.19 -13.54 -1.99
CA ALA A 134 -18.89 -12.22 -1.45
C ALA A 134 -17.48 -11.74 -1.84
N LEU A 135 -17.12 -10.54 -1.39
CA LEU A 135 -15.79 -9.99 -1.58
C LEU A 135 -14.75 -10.79 -0.79
N VAL A 136 -13.57 -10.93 -1.37
CA VAL A 136 -12.39 -11.46 -0.68
C VAL A 136 -11.83 -10.33 0.16
N ASP A 137 -12.16 -10.34 1.45
CA ASP A 137 -11.80 -9.31 2.42
C ASP A 137 -10.77 -9.80 3.45
N GLY A 138 -10.39 -11.07 3.38
CA GLY A 138 -9.47 -11.68 4.34
C GLY A 138 -10.07 -11.87 5.73
N TYR A 139 -11.39 -11.73 5.90
CA TYR A 139 -12.09 -11.90 7.17
C TYR A 139 -12.85 -13.24 7.25
N PHE A 140 -12.57 -14.02 8.30
CA PHE A 140 -13.26 -15.29 8.51
C PHE A 140 -14.60 -15.09 9.26
N GLY A 141 -15.56 -14.52 8.55
CA GLY A 141 -16.94 -14.34 9.02
C GLY A 141 -17.85 -15.56 8.80
N LEU A 142 -19.12 -15.38 9.14
CA LEU A 142 -20.17 -16.39 8.96
C LEU A 142 -20.35 -16.79 7.49
N GLN A 143 -20.14 -15.85 6.56
CA GLN A 143 -20.21 -16.13 5.11
C GLN A 143 -19.11 -17.11 4.67
N THR A 144 -17.87 -16.88 5.10
CA THR A 144 -16.73 -17.78 4.84
C THR A 144 -16.97 -19.15 5.46
N HIS A 145 -17.50 -19.20 6.70
CA HIS A 145 -17.85 -20.45 7.37
C HIS A 145 -18.92 -21.26 6.61
N ASN A 146 -20.00 -20.61 6.19
CA ASN A 146 -21.08 -21.27 5.47
C ASN A 146 -20.63 -21.77 4.08
N ALA A 147 -19.83 -20.98 3.37
CA ALA A 147 -19.22 -21.40 2.10
C ALA A 147 -18.31 -22.62 2.28
N LEU A 148 -17.52 -22.64 3.36
CA LEU A 148 -16.64 -23.76 3.67
C LEU A 148 -17.44 -25.03 4.02
N MET A 149 -18.50 -24.90 4.80
CA MET A 149 -19.41 -26.02 5.08
C MET A 149 -20.05 -26.57 3.80
N ALA A 150 -20.50 -25.70 2.90
CA ALA A 150 -21.09 -26.12 1.63
C ALA A 150 -20.07 -26.89 0.77
N TYR A 151 -18.85 -26.36 0.66
CA TYR A 151 -17.74 -27.03 0.00
C TYR A 151 -17.43 -28.41 0.60
N GLN A 152 -17.34 -28.49 1.92
CA GLN A 152 -17.05 -29.73 2.63
C GLN A 152 -18.13 -30.78 2.37
N ARG A 153 -19.42 -30.41 2.40
CA ARG A 153 -20.54 -31.30 2.08
C ARG A 153 -20.41 -31.87 0.67
N GLU A 154 -20.14 -31.02 -0.31
CA GLU A 154 -20.03 -31.42 -1.71
C GLU A 154 -18.82 -32.32 -1.97
N CYS A 155 -17.73 -32.09 -1.23
CA CYS A 155 -16.51 -32.91 -1.33
C CYS A 155 -16.54 -34.19 -0.47
N GLY A 156 -17.65 -34.48 0.23
CA GLY A 156 -17.77 -35.64 1.11
C GLY A 156 -16.91 -35.57 2.38
N LEU A 157 -16.56 -34.37 2.83
CA LEU A 157 -15.82 -34.11 4.07
C LEU A 157 -16.79 -33.86 5.23
N ALA A 158 -16.28 -33.88 6.47
CA ALA A 158 -17.03 -33.39 7.62
C ALA A 158 -17.34 -31.89 7.43
N ALA A 159 -18.62 -31.54 7.40
CA ALA A 159 -19.09 -30.18 7.20
C ALA A 159 -19.13 -29.39 8.53
N ASP A 160 -17.95 -29.15 9.09
CA ASP A 160 -17.76 -28.43 10.36
C ASP A 160 -17.41 -26.95 10.17
N GLY A 161 -17.17 -26.53 8.93
CA GLY A 161 -16.77 -25.17 8.57
C GLY A 161 -15.40 -24.79 9.12
N ILE A 162 -14.52 -25.78 9.32
CA ILE A 162 -13.14 -25.64 9.77
C ILE A 162 -12.18 -26.02 8.62
N CYS A 163 -11.27 -25.10 8.28
CA CYS A 163 -10.22 -25.35 7.31
C CYS A 163 -9.04 -26.04 7.99
N GLY A 164 -9.18 -27.35 8.22
CA GLY A 164 -8.13 -28.23 8.71
C GLY A 164 -7.33 -28.92 7.60
N PRO A 165 -6.40 -29.82 7.94
CA PRO A 165 -5.54 -30.53 6.98
C PRO A 165 -6.28 -31.28 5.88
N GLU A 166 -7.44 -31.87 6.18
CA GLU A 166 -8.25 -32.60 5.19
C GLU A 166 -8.88 -31.65 4.16
N THR A 167 -9.51 -30.58 4.66
CA THR A 167 -10.07 -29.50 3.82
C THR A 167 -8.99 -28.88 2.93
N LEU A 168 -7.81 -28.62 3.47
CA LEU A 168 -6.67 -28.07 2.71
C LEU A 168 -6.23 -29.02 1.60
N ARG A 169 -6.04 -30.31 1.92
CA ARG A 169 -5.66 -31.33 0.93
C ARG A 169 -6.67 -31.36 -0.22
N SER A 170 -7.96 -31.37 0.11
CA SER A 170 -9.04 -31.34 -0.87
C SER A 170 -8.96 -30.09 -1.78
N LEU A 171 -8.78 -28.90 -1.18
CA LEU A 171 -8.65 -27.64 -1.92
C LEU A 171 -7.43 -27.63 -2.86
N TYR A 172 -6.30 -28.21 -2.44
CA TYR A 172 -5.10 -28.30 -3.28
C TYR A 172 -5.31 -29.22 -4.50
N PHE A 173 -6.01 -30.35 -4.32
CA PHE A 173 -6.31 -31.24 -5.44
C PHE A 173 -7.28 -30.61 -6.45
N LEU A 174 -8.35 -29.96 -5.97
CA LEU A 174 -9.38 -29.38 -6.83
C LEU A 174 -8.94 -28.07 -7.51
N GLY A 175 -8.18 -27.21 -6.81
CA GLY A 175 -7.67 -25.96 -7.36
C GLY A 175 -6.72 -26.14 -8.56
N SER A 176 -6.11 -27.31 -8.72
CA SER A 176 -5.30 -27.63 -9.90
C SER A 176 -6.11 -27.96 -11.16
N ARG A 177 -7.42 -28.24 -11.01
CA ARG A 177 -8.30 -28.73 -12.09
C ARG A 177 -9.36 -27.72 -12.52
N VAL A 178 -9.65 -26.71 -11.69
CA VAL A 178 -10.66 -25.69 -11.96
C VAL A 178 -9.97 -24.33 -11.90
N THR A 179 -9.83 -23.68 -13.06
CA THR A 179 -9.34 -22.30 -13.19
C THR A 179 -10.35 -21.49 -14.00
N GLY A 180 -10.58 -20.23 -13.61
CA GLY A 180 -11.45 -19.31 -14.35
C GLY A 180 -12.94 -19.27 -13.92
N GLY A 181 -13.29 -19.86 -12.78
CA GLY A 181 -14.67 -19.88 -12.25
C GLY A 181 -15.08 -18.68 -11.40
N SER A 182 -14.23 -17.66 -11.23
CA SER A 182 -14.53 -16.53 -10.33
C SER A 182 -15.74 -15.73 -10.82
N LEU A 183 -16.90 -16.01 -10.23
CA LEU A 183 -18.13 -15.23 -10.38
C LEU A 183 -17.92 -13.75 -10.07
N HIS A 184 -16.96 -13.42 -9.18
CA HIS A 184 -16.63 -12.04 -8.89
C HIS A 184 -15.87 -11.38 -10.03
N ALA A 185 -14.87 -12.04 -10.62
CA ALA A 185 -14.19 -11.52 -11.80
C ALA A 185 -15.18 -11.27 -12.96
N ILE A 186 -16.12 -12.20 -13.17
CA ILE A 186 -17.19 -12.03 -14.17
C ILE A 186 -18.10 -10.84 -13.81
N ARG A 187 -18.49 -10.71 -12.53
CA ARG A 187 -19.31 -9.57 -12.07
C ARG A 187 -18.57 -8.24 -12.12
N GLU A 188 -17.27 -8.23 -11.85
CA GLU A 188 -16.42 -7.04 -11.89
C GLU A 188 -16.23 -6.60 -13.34
N GLU A 189 -15.91 -7.53 -14.24
CA GLU A 189 -15.85 -7.28 -15.68
C GLU A 189 -17.21 -6.81 -16.23
N GLU A 190 -18.31 -7.43 -15.78
CA GLU A 190 -19.67 -6.99 -16.09
C GLU A 190 -19.95 -5.58 -15.54
N HIS A 191 -19.57 -5.30 -14.30
CA HIS A 191 -19.78 -4.00 -13.66
C HIS A 191 -18.98 -2.91 -14.38
N VAL A 192 -17.73 -3.17 -14.76
CA VAL A 192 -16.91 -2.28 -15.58
C VAL A 192 -17.54 -2.08 -16.95
N ARG A 193 -18.00 -3.15 -17.60
CA ARG A 193 -18.68 -3.10 -18.90
C ARG A 193 -19.98 -2.30 -18.86
N VAL A 194 -20.82 -2.52 -17.85
CA VAL A 194 -22.11 -1.84 -17.63
C VAL A 194 -21.91 -0.39 -17.22
N SER A 195 -20.92 -0.11 -16.37
CA SER A 195 -20.57 1.26 -15.96
C SER A 195 -20.11 2.09 -17.16
N GLY A 196 -19.46 1.47 -18.14
CA GLY A 196 -18.95 2.11 -19.35
C GLY A 196 -17.90 3.20 -19.04
N PRO A 197 -17.28 3.83 -20.06
CA PRO A 197 -16.26 4.86 -19.89
C PRO A 197 -16.87 6.21 -19.50
N ARG A 198 -17.81 6.25 -18.54
CA ARG A 198 -18.52 7.48 -18.16
C ARG A 198 -17.68 8.38 -17.24
N LEU A 199 -16.44 8.63 -17.65
CA LEU A 199 -15.66 9.76 -17.18
C LEU A 199 -16.27 11.08 -17.70
N SER A 200 -17.05 11.02 -18.79
CA SER A 200 -17.78 12.20 -19.25
C SER A 200 -18.76 12.72 -18.19
N GLY A 201 -18.67 14.02 -17.89
CA GLY A 201 -19.42 14.69 -16.83
C GLY A 201 -18.85 14.48 -15.42
N LYS A 202 -17.78 13.69 -15.25
CA LYS A 202 -17.07 13.60 -13.96
C LYS A 202 -16.21 14.82 -13.75
N ARG A 203 -16.27 15.35 -12.53
CA ARG A 203 -15.52 16.52 -12.12
C ARG A 203 -14.19 16.10 -11.52
N ILE A 204 -13.11 16.36 -12.25
CA ILE A 204 -11.75 15.97 -11.87
C ILE A 204 -10.92 17.20 -11.54
N ILE A 205 -10.31 17.21 -10.37
CA ILE A 205 -9.38 18.27 -9.98
C ILE A 205 -7.96 17.78 -10.17
N ILE A 206 -7.14 18.54 -10.88
CA ILE A 206 -5.73 18.24 -11.09
C ILE A 206 -4.91 19.20 -10.24
N ASP A 207 -4.11 18.67 -9.34
CA ASP A 207 -3.19 19.43 -8.51
C ASP A 207 -1.75 19.27 -9.00
N PRO A 208 -1.09 20.36 -9.44
CA PRO A 208 0.28 20.28 -9.95
C PRO A 208 1.35 20.12 -8.86
N GLY A 209 1.01 19.87 -7.58
CA GLY A 209 2.00 19.58 -6.54
C GLY A 209 2.81 20.77 -6.01
N ARG A 210 3.75 21.34 -6.79
CA ARG A 210 4.63 22.45 -6.36
C ARG A 210 4.42 23.72 -7.19
N GLY A 211 4.72 24.88 -6.61
CA GLY A 211 4.58 26.16 -7.32
C GLY A 211 4.99 27.36 -6.48
N GLY A 212 4.66 28.55 -6.96
CA GLY A 212 5.05 29.80 -6.31
C GLY A 212 6.57 29.88 -6.08
N ASP A 213 6.97 30.10 -4.84
CA ASP A 213 8.38 30.17 -4.44
C ASP A 213 9.03 28.78 -4.29
N ASP A 214 8.24 27.70 -4.16
CA ASP A 214 8.74 26.33 -4.16
C ASP A 214 8.86 25.82 -5.60
N ARG A 215 10.05 26.01 -6.16
CA ARG A 215 10.40 25.54 -7.51
C ARG A 215 10.78 24.06 -7.57
N GLY A 216 10.91 23.39 -6.42
CA GLY A 216 11.46 22.03 -6.33
C GLY A 216 12.90 21.93 -6.86
N LEU A 217 13.27 20.78 -7.39
CA LEU A 217 14.59 20.58 -8.00
C LEU A 217 14.73 21.43 -9.27
N ILE A 218 15.83 22.17 -9.38
CA ILE A 218 16.16 22.96 -10.57
C ILE A 218 17.27 22.25 -11.35
N VAL A 219 17.00 21.96 -12.63
CA VAL A 219 17.97 21.37 -13.55
C VAL A 219 18.40 22.43 -14.56
N HIS A 220 19.71 22.59 -14.75
CA HIS A 220 20.27 23.53 -15.72
C HIS A 220 20.43 22.84 -17.07
N GLY A 221 19.53 23.15 -18.00
CA GLY A 221 19.57 22.68 -19.38
C GLY A 221 20.22 23.69 -20.33
N PRO A 222 20.43 23.29 -21.60
CA PRO A 222 21.00 24.16 -22.64
C PRO A 222 20.11 25.39 -22.95
N GLU A 223 18.81 25.33 -22.66
CA GLU A 223 17.87 26.43 -22.85
C GLU A 223 17.65 27.27 -21.57
N GLY A 224 18.31 26.92 -20.46
CA GLY A 224 18.20 27.60 -19.17
C GLY A 224 17.80 26.69 -18.01
N PRO A 225 17.63 27.26 -16.80
CA PRO A 225 17.15 26.51 -15.65
C PRO A 225 15.68 26.13 -15.81
N ILE A 226 15.35 24.87 -15.54
CA ILE A 226 13.98 24.35 -15.51
C ILE A 226 13.73 23.79 -14.11
N GLY A 227 12.69 24.28 -13.45
CA GLY A 227 12.26 23.77 -12.15
C GLY A 227 11.28 22.60 -12.26
N GLU A 228 11.31 21.72 -11.27
CA GLU A 228 10.33 20.65 -11.07
C GLU A 228 8.89 21.20 -11.11
N ALA A 229 8.66 22.35 -10.47
CA ALA A 229 7.35 23.01 -10.47
C ALA A 229 6.88 23.41 -11.88
N ASP A 230 7.79 23.80 -12.77
CA ASP A 230 7.46 24.19 -14.14
C ASP A 230 7.04 22.97 -14.97
N ILE A 231 7.74 21.84 -14.78
CA ILE A 231 7.42 20.56 -15.45
C ILE A 231 6.09 20.01 -14.92
N LEU A 232 5.87 20.03 -13.61
CA LEU A 232 4.61 19.58 -13.01
C LEU A 232 3.42 20.42 -13.50
N TRP A 233 3.61 21.74 -13.65
CA TRP A 233 2.60 22.63 -14.19
C TRP A 233 2.26 22.32 -15.66
N ASP A 234 3.28 22.11 -16.50
CA ASP A 234 3.09 21.71 -17.90
C ASP A 234 2.35 20.36 -17.99
N LEU A 235 2.75 19.37 -17.18
CA LEU A 235 2.10 18.07 -17.14
C LEU A 235 0.63 18.17 -16.70
N ALA A 236 0.34 18.93 -15.65
CA ALA A 236 -1.02 19.17 -15.17
C ALA A 236 -1.90 19.82 -16.25
N SER A 237 -1.38 20.84 -16.94
CA SER A 237 -2.08 21.56 -18.00
C SER A 237 -2.39 20.65 -19.20
N ARG A 238 -1.45 19.79 -19.59
CA ARG A 238 -1.68 18.80 -20.65
C ARG A 238 -2.69 17.74 -20.23
N LEU A 239 -2.66 17.31 -18.98
CA LEU A 239 -3.61 16.35 -18.44
C LEU A 239 -5.03 16.93 -18.43
N GLU A 240 -5.20 18.17 -17.94
CA GLU A 240 -6.47 18.90 -17.97
C GLU A 240 -7.03 18.99 -19.39
N GLY A 241 -6.24 19.45 -20.36
CA GLY A 241 -6.68 19.57 -21.75
C GLY A 241 -7.11 18.23 -22.36
N ARG A 242 -6.35 17.15 -22.11
CA ARG A 242 -6.69 15.81 -22.60
C ARG A 242 -7.94 15.24 -21.95
N MET A 243 -8.11 15.43 -20.64
CA MET A 243 -9.28 14.93 -19.91
C MET A 243 -10.55 15.71 -20.29
N THR A 244 -10.45 17.03 -20.43
CA THR A 244 -11.54 17.88 -20.95
C THR A 244 -11.95 17.43 -22.36
N ALA A 245 -11.01 17.13 -23.24
CA ALA A 245 -11.30 16.66 -24.60
C ALA A 245 -12.06 15.32 -24.65
N ILE A 246 -11.95 14.50 -23.59
CA ILE A 246 -12.67 13.22 -23.43
C ILE A 246 -14.05 13.44 -22.75
N GLY A 247 -14.38 14.68 -22.38
CA GLY A 247 -15.69 15.08 -21.86
C GLY A 247 -15.78 15.14 -20.33
N MET A 248 -14.66 15.06 -19.61
CA MET A 248 -14.60 15.31 -18.16
C MET A 248 -14.69 16.82 -17.88
N GLU A 249 -15.27 17.19 -16.74
CA GLU A 249 -15.19 18.56 -16.23
C GLU A 249 -13.89 18.67 -15.42
N THR A 250 -12.83 19.23 -15.99
CA THR A 250 -11.54 19.30 -15.28
C THR A 250 -11.15 20.71 -14.88
N PHE A 251 -10.51 20.83 -13.71
CA PHE A 251 -10.03 22.10 -13.17
C PHE A 251 -8.68 21.91 -12.49
N LEU A 252 -7.83 22.93 -12.54
CA LEU A 252 -6.62 22.99 -11.73
C LEU A 252 -6.96 23.41 -10.28
N SER A 253 -6.32 22.78 -9.30
CA SER A 253 -6.54 23.06 -7.86
C SER A 253 -6.16 24.49 -7.45
N ARG A 254 -5.30 25.16 -8.24
CA ARG A 254 -4.68 26.46 -7.95
C ARG A 254 -4.12 27.13 -9.21
N PRO A 255 -3.86 28.45 -9.18
CA PRO A 255 -3.15 29.15 -10.25
C PRO A 255 -1.62 28.89 -10.23
N ALA A 256 -0.96 29.14 -11.36
CA ALA A 256 0.46 28.81 -11.62
C ALA A 256 1.44 29.38 -10.59
N ASN A 257 1.18 30.62 -10.16
CA ASN A 257 2.06 31.39 -9.31
C ASN A 257 1.79 31.20 -7.80
N ARG A 258 0.99 30.21 -7.41
CA ARG A 258 0.67 29.94 -6.00
C ARG A 258 1.05 28.55 -5.57
N ASN A 259 1.31 28.42 -4.28
CA ASN A 259 1.56 27.14 -3.60
C ASN A 259 0.78 27.08 -2.28
N PRO A 260 -0.56 26.99 -2.33
CA PRO A 260 -1.37 26.85 -1.14
C PRO A 260 -1.05 25.52 -0.43
N ALA A 261 -1.39 25.44 0.86
CA ALA A 261 -1.22 24.23 1.65
C ALA A 261 -2.12 23.09 1.14
N ASP A 262 -1.76 21.84 1.44
CA ASP A 262 -2.53 20.66 1.01
C ASP A 262 -4.00 20.72 1.48
N ALA A 263 -4.24 21.23 2.69
CA ALA A 263 -5.59 21.44 3.22
C ALA A 263 -6.41 22.42 2.38
N GLU A 264 -5.80 23.50 1.88
CA GLU A 264 -6.47 24.48 1.02
C GLU A 264 -6.77 23.89 -0.36
N ARG A 265 -5.87 23.08 -0.92
CA ARG A 265 -6.09 22.39 -2.20
C ARG A 265 -7.24 21.38 -2.10
N ALA A 266 -7.26 20.60 -1.02
CA ALA A 266 -8.36 19.69 -0.73
C ALA A 266 -9.67 20.46 -0.53
N ALA A 267 -9.64 21.60 0.16
CA ALA A 267 -10.81 22.47 0.32
C ALA A 267 -11.32 23.00 -1.03
N THR A 268 -10.44 23.39 -1.96
CA THR A 268 -10.82 23.76 -3.33
C THR A 268 -11.52 22.60 -4.03
N ALA A 269 -10.97 21.38 -3.96
CA ALA A 269 -11.57 20.22 -4.61
C ALA A 269 -12.96 19.89 -4.04
N ASN A 270 -13.11 19.96 -2.72
CA ASN A 270 -14.39 19.75 -2.03
C ASN A 270 -15.40 20.86 -2.39
N THR A 271 -14.97 22.11 -2.44
CA THR A 271 -15.83 23.26 -2.80
C THR A 271 -16.35 23.14 -4.23
N LEU A 272 -15.49 22.66 -5.13
CA LEU A 272 -15.87 22.39 -6.51
C LEU A 272 -16.68 21.10 -6.64
N GLY A 273 -16.84 20.27 -5.60
CA GLY A 273 -17.59 19.01 -5.69
C GLY A 273 -16.93 18.01 -6.62
N ALA A 274 -15.60 17.87 -6.51
CA ALA A 274 -14.83 16.90 -7.30
C ALA A 274 -15.29 15.46 -7.04
N ASP A 275 -15.45 14.67 -8.11
CA ASP A 275 -15.57 13.21 -8.01
C ASP A 275 -14.20 12.57 -7.67
N LEU A 276 -13.10 13.20 -8.15
CA LEU A 276 -11.73 12.75 -7.94
C LEU A 276 -10.76 13.93 -7.95
N MET A 277 -9.72 13.87 -7.13
CA MET A 277 -8.57 14.77 -7.19
C MET A 277 -7.31 13.96 -7.51
N ILE A 278 -6.55 14.40 -8.51
CA ILE A 278 -5.26 13.82 -8.93
C ILE A 278 -4.17 14.81 -8.57
N SER A 279 -3.30 14.48 -7.61
CA SER A 279 -2.12 15.30 -7.28
C SER A 279 -0.86 14.72 -7.90
N LEU A 280 -0.12 15.57 -8.60
CA LEU A 280 1.11 15.20 -9.31
C LEU A 280 2.33 15.49 -8.45
N ARG A 281 3.26 14.53 -8.42
CA ARG A 281 4.54 14.64 -7.72
C ARG A 281 5.62 13.98 -8.55
N PHE A 282 6.82 14.57 -8.57
CA PHE A 282 8.00 13.87 -9.07
C PHE A 282 8.82 13.32 -7.92
N GLU A 283 9.39 12.15 -8.19
CA GLU A 283 10.44 11.57 -7.37
C GLU A 283 11.77 11.79 -8.08
N SER A 284 12.76 12.30 -7.36
CA SER A 284 14.12 12.49 -7.88
C SER A 284 15.00 11.30 -7.52
N GLN A 285 15.54 10.61 -8.52
CA GLN A 285 16.45 9.49 -8.34
C GLN A 285 17.81 9.80 -8.99
N PRO A 286 18.94 9.51 -8.31
CA PRO A 286 20.27 9.75 -8.88
C PRO A 286 20.63 8.76 -9.99
N SER A 287 19.93 7.62 -10.07
CA SER A 287 20.18 6.63 -11.11
C SER A 287 19.64 7.10 -12.46
N PRO A 288 20.45 7.16 -13.52
CA PRO A 288 19.99 7.52 -14.87
C PRO A 288 19.09 6.46 -15.52
N SER A 289 19.00 5.26 -14.93
CA SER A 289 18.10 4.19 -15.38
C SER A 289 16.74 4.20 -14.69
N ALA A 290 16.52 5.09 -13.70
CA ALA A 290 15.26 5.19 -12.99
C ALA A 290 14.13 5.62 -13.94
N SER A 291 13.05 4.84 -13.98
CA SER A 291 11.86 5.12 -14.77
C SER A 291 10.65 4.45 -14.13
N GLY A 292 9.47 5.06 -14.27
CA GLY A 292 8.22 4.51 -13.74
C GLY A 292 7.23 5.58 -13.32
N VAL A 293 6.05 5.13 -12.92
CA VAL A 293 4.97 5.94 -12.32
C VAL A 293 4.39 5.13 -11.17
N SER A 294 4.12 5.80 -10.05
CA SER A 294 3.31 5.26 -8.94
C SER A 294 2.01 6.05 -8.88
N CYS A 295 0.90 5.36 -8.65
CA CYS A 295 -0.41 5.96 -8.40
C CYS A 295 -0.88 5.70 -6.96
#